data_AF-A0A2P5MV38-F1
#
_entry.id   AF-A0A2P5MV38-F1
#
_cell.length_a   1.000
_cell.length_b   1.000
_cell.length_c   1.000
_cell.angle_alpha   90.00
_cell.angle_beta   90.00
_cell.angle_gamma   90.00
#
_symmetry.space_group_name_H-M   'P 1'
#
loop_
_entity.id
_entity.type
_entity.pdbx_description
1 polymer ?
#
loop_
_entity_poly.entity_id
_entity_poly.type
_entity_poly.pdbx_seq_one_letter_code
_entity_poly.pdbx_strand_id
1 'polypeptide(L)'
;MTVERKTHISAQVAEYAIPPLKDMLVLGKQAPIGCIAMRRAIELLVTATYEHIEIEDDVISDILIRQRLLQRVSRDKLIDFVLTHVKPLMGIDEVMHAEIDVKVFLSEGR
;
A
#
# COMPACT_ATOMS: atom_id res chain seq x y z
N MET A 1 33.61 34.70 22.97
CA MET A 1 32.68 33.56 23.07
C MET A 1 32.03 33.37 21.72
N THR A 2 32.34 32.29 21.01
CA THR A 2 31.78 32.00 19.69
C THR A 2 30.44 31.29 19.88
N VAL A 3 29.34 31.90 19.45
CA VAL A 3 28.01 31.29 19.55
C VAL A 3 27.91 30.19 18.50
N GLU A 4 27.85 28.93 18.93
CA GLU A 4 27.53 27.82 18.04
C GLU A 4 26.04 27.87 17.69
N ARG A 5 25.74 28.15 16.41
CA ARG A 5 24.38 28.08 15.88
C ARG A 5 23.98 26.61 15.75
N LYS A 6 23.04 26.15 16.58
CA LYS A 6 22.41 24.83 16.44
C LYS A 6 21.20 24.94 15.51
N THR A 7 21.15 24.09 14.49
CA THR A 7 20.02 23.97 13.55
C THR A 7 19.41 22.59 13.71
N HIS A 8 18.10 22.51 13.91
CA HIS A 8 17.33 21.27 13.93
C HIS A 8 16.43 21.21 12.69
N ILE A 9 16.46 20.08 12.00
CA ILE A 9 15.67 19.83 10.78
C ILE A 9 14.77 18.63 11.07
N SER A 10 13.47 18.79 10.80
CA SER A 10 12.50 17.70 10.81
C SER A 10 11.71 17.71 9.50
N ALA A 11 11.36 16.54 9.00
CA ALA A 11 10.63 16.40 7.75
C ALA A 11 9.63 15.24 7.82
N GLN A 12 8.47 15.45 7.21
CA GLN A 12 7.53 14.39 6.85
C GLN A 12 7.63 14.20 5.34
N VAL A 13 8.05 13.00 4.92
CA VAL A 13 8.24 12.69 3.50
C VAL A 13 7.28 11.58 3.11
N ALA A 14 6.53 11.80 2.04
CA ALA A 14 5.63 10.82 1.43
C ALA A 14 5.73 10.90 -0.09
N GLU A 15 5.40 9.81 -0.77
CA GLU A 15 5.31 9.80 -2.23
C GLU A 15 3.96 10.37 -2.67
N TYR A 16 3.99 11.20 -3.71
CA TYR A 16 2.79 11.73 -4.33
C TYR A 16 2.36 10.80 -5.46
N ALA A 17 1.23 10.10 -5.28
CA ALA A 17 0.65 9.21 -6.27
C ALA A 17 -0.61 9.84 -6.89
N ILE A 18 -0.66 9.87 -8.22
CA ILE A 18 -1.75 10.46 -9.01
C ILE A 18 -2.78 9.36 -9.35
N PRO A 19 -4.10 9.67 -9.38
CA PRO A 19 -5.14 8.75 -9.84
C PRO A 19 -4.85 8.12 -11.23
N PRO A 20 -5.44 6.97 -11.60
CA PRO A 20 -6.67 6.39 -11.02
C PRO A 20 -6.45 5.36 -9.90
N LEU A 21 -5.24 4.85 -9.72
CA LEU A 21 -4.93 3.88 -8.67
C LEU A 21 -3.71 4.31 -7.87
N LYS A 22 -3.94 4.57 -6.59
CA LYS A 22 -2.95 5.17 -5.72
C LYS A 22 -2.08 4.11 -5.05
N ASP A 23 -2.67 3.26 -4.22
CA ASP A 23 -1.91 2.44 -3.28
C ASP A 23 -2.16 0.93 -3.44
N MET A 24 -3.39 0.46 -3.21
CA MET A 24 -3.66 -0.98 -3.11
C MET A 24 -5.07 -1.37 -3.57
N LEU A 25 -5.19 -2.53 -4.20
CA LEU A 25 -6.43 -3.26 -4.37
C LEU A 25 -6.39 -4.54 -3.55
N VAL A 26 -7.52 -4.89 -2.95
CA VAL A 26 -7.77 -6.18 -2.30
C VAL A 26 -8.87 -6.87 -3.08
N LEU A 27 -8.65 -8.12 -3.47
CA LEU A 27 -9.56 -8.90 -4.30
C LEU A 27 -10.15 -10.04 -3.48
N GLY A 28 -11.47 -10.19 -3.55
CA GLY A 28 -12.17 -11.34 -3.01
C GLY A 28 -12.00 -12.55 -3.93
N LYS A 29 -12.13 -13.75 -3.37
CA LYS A 29 -11.99 -15.02 -4.11
C LYS A 29 -12.92 -15.17 -5.31
N GLN A 30 -14.07 -14.52 -5.28
CA GLN A 30 -15.08 -14.52 -6.34
C GLN A 30 -15.22 -13.15 -7.00
N ALA A 31 -14.20 -12.29 -6.88
CA ALA A 31 -14.18 -10.99 -7.51
C ALA A 31 -14.54 -11.08 -9.01
N PRO A 32 -15.26 -10.09 -9.57
CA PRO A 32 -15.71 -10.10 -10.97
C PRO A 32 -14.55 -10.12 -11.97
N ILE A 33 -13.34 -9.82 -11.52
CA ILE A 33 -12.12 -9.85 -12.30
C ILE A 33 -10.99 -10.44 -11.44
N GLY A 34 -10.31 -11.46 -11.98
CA GLY A 34 -9.17 -12.07 -11.30
C GLY A 34 -7.92 -11.18 -11.28
N CYS A 35 -7.01 -11.47 -10.35
CA CYS A 35 -5.78 -10.70 -10.14
C CYS A 35 -4.95 -10.47 -11.42
N ILE A 36 -4.76 -11.50 -12.25
CA ILE A 36 -3.98 -11.41 -13.50
C ILE A 36 -4.57 -10.37 -14.45
N ALA A 37 -5.89 -10.37 -14.63
CA ALA A 37 -6.56 -9.43 -15.53
C ALA A 37 -6.54 -8.00 -14.95
N MET A 38 -6.75 -7.86 -13.63
CA MET A 38 -6.66 -6.57 -12.96
C MET A 38 -5.25 -5.96 -13.06
N ARG A 39 -4.20 -6.76 -12.85
CA ARG A 39 -2.81 -6.31 -12.98
C ARG A 39 -2.50 -5.76 -14.37
N ARG A 40 -2.92 -6.48 -15.42
CA ARG A 40 -2.77 -6.02 -16.81
C ARG A 40 -3.49 -4.70 -17.06
N ALA A 41 -4.69 -4.52 -16.51
CA ALA A 41 -5.42 -3.26 -16.64
C ALA A 41 -4.67 -2.10 -15.97
N ILE A 42 -4.12 -2.31 -14.78
CA ILE A 42 -3.32 -1.31 -14.06
C ILE A 42 -2.07 -0.94 -14.83
N GLU A 43 -1.36 -1.92 -15.41
CA GLU A 43 -0.15 -1.70 -16.21
C GLU A 43 -0.40 -0.83 -17.45
N LEU A 44 -1.64 -0.77 -17.96
CA LEU A 44 -2.03 0.13 -19.05
C LEU A 44 -2.32 1.56 -18.58
N LEU A 45 -2.67 1.74 -17.30
CA LEU A 45 -3.10 3.02 -16.73
C LEU A 45 -1.95 3.78 -16.05
N VAL A 46 -1.00 3.07 -15.46
CA VAL A 46 0.08 3.66 -14.67
C VAL A 46 1.41 2.96 -14.92
N THR A 47 2.51 3.71 -14.87
CA THR A 47 3.88 3.18 -15.00
C THR A 47 4.41 2.59 -13.69
N ALA A 48 3.63 2.66 -12.62
CA ALA A 48 4.01 2.19 -11.31
C ALA A 48 3.97 0.66 -11.22
N THR A 49 5.00 0.08 -10.61
CA THR A 49 5.04 -1.37 -10.38
C THR A 49 4.15 -1.75 -9.20
N TYR A 50 3.24 -2.69 -9.45
CA TYR A 50 2.45 -3.34 -8.41
C TYR A 50 3.00 -4.74 -8.14
N GLU A 51 3.14 -5.03 -6.85
CA GLU A 51 3.42 -6.34 -6.30
C GLU A 51 2.10 -7.08 -6.11
N HIS A 52 2.09 -8.35 -6.50
CA HIS A 52 0.99 -9.27 -6.22
C HIS A 52 1.35 -10.15 -5.03
N ILE A 53 0.45 -10.20 -4.05
CA ILE A 53 0.55 -11.07 -2.87
C ILE A 53 -0.68 -11.98 -2.90
N GLU A 54 -0.45 -13.27 -3.03
CA GLU A 54 -1.49 -14.30 -2.90
C GLU A 54 -1.75 -14.57 -1.41
N ILE A 55 -3.03 -14.71 -1.05
CA ILE A 55 -3.49 -14.85 0.32
C ILE A 55 -4.32 -16.14 0.44
N GLU A 56 -3.95 -16.98 1.39
CA GLU A 56 -4.75 -18.14 1.78
C GLU A 56 -5.74 -17.72 2.90
N ASP A 57 -6.91 -17.26 2.51
CA ASP A 57 -7.98 -16.79 3.41
C ASP A 57 -9.35 -17.26 2.92
N ASP A 58 -10.44 -17.13 3.69
CA ASP A 58 -11.78 -17.56 3.29
C ASP A 58 -12.50 -16.55 2.36
N VAL A 59 -12.17 -15.26 2.46
CA VAL A 59 -12.79 -14.17 1.69
C VAL A 59 -11.83 -13.61 0.66
N ILE A 60 -10.61 -13.30 1.07
CA ILE A 60 -9.61 -12.62 0.23
C ILE A 60 -8.79 -13.66 -0.55
N SER A 61 -8.50 -13.39 -1.82
CA SER A 61 -7.57 -14.18 -2.62
C SER A 61 -6.24 -13.46 -2.87
N ASP A 62 -6.30 -12.17 -3.17
CA ASP A 62 -5.14 -11.44 -3.69
C ASP A 62 -5.10 -10.02 -3.17
N ILE A 63 -3.88 -9.53 -2.96
CA ILE A 63 -3.58 -8.13 -2.72
C ILE A 63 -2.65 -7.65 -3.85
N LEU A 64 -3.06 -6.57 -4.51
CA LEU A 64 -2.22 -5.83 -5.44
C LEU A 64 -1.80 -4.54 -4.77
N ILE A 65 -0.52 -4.38 -4.44
CA ILE A 65 -0.01 -3.17 -3.77
C ILE A 65 1.13 -2.55 -4.56
N ARG A 66 1.18 -1.22 -4.61
CA ARG A 66 2.32 -0.49 -5.18
C ARG A 66 3.61 -0.91 -4.47
N GLN A 67 4.58 -1.42 -5.24
CA GLN A 67 5.80 -2.05 -4.70
C GLN A 67 6.61 -1.13 -3.78
N ARG A 68 6.61 0.19 -4.04
CA ARG A 68 7.31 1.17 -3.19
C ARG A 68 6.77 1.26 -1.77
N LEU A 69 5.49 0.96 -1.53
CA LEU A 69 4.93 0.96 -0.18
C LEU A 69 5.57 -0.12 0.69
N LEU A 70 5.93 -1.26 0.10
CA LEU A 70 6.63 -2.37 0.78
C LEU A 70 8.06 -2.01 1.21
N GLN A 71 8.61 -0.88 0.76
CA GLN A 71 9.88 -0.35 1.26
C GLN A 71 9.72 0.40 2.59
N ARG A 72 8.48 0.83 2.93
CA ARG A 72 8.16 1.61 4.13
C ARG A 72 7.42 0.80 5.19
N VAL A 73 6.69 -0.24 4.77
CA VAL A 73 5.99 -1.17 5.65
C VAL A 73 6.37 -2.60 5.28
N SER A 74 6.62 -3.44 6.29
CA SER A 74 6.90 -4.87 6.05
C SER A 74 5.67 -5.55 5.46
N ARG A 75 5.89 -6.49 4.53
CA ARG A 75 4.84 -7.30 3.91
C ARG A 75 3.89 -7.94 4.94
N ASP A 76 4.44 -8.58 5.97
CA ASP A 76 3.61 -9.32 6.96
C ASP A 76 2.68 -8.39 7.74
N LYS A 77 3.18 -7.22 8.18
CA LYS A 77 2.33 -6.21 8.86
C LYS A 77 1.22 -5.68 7.97
N LEU A 78 1.48 -5.52 6.67
CA LEU A 78 0.45 -5.12 5.71
C LEU A 78 -0.62 -6.21 5.58
N ILE A 79 -0.21 -7.46 5.40
CA ILE A 79 -1.14 -8.59 5.29
C ILE A 79 -2.00 -8.70 6.54
N ASP A 80 -1.38 -8.67 7.73
CA ASP A 80 -2.08 -8.70 9.01
C ASP A 80 -3.09 -7.55 9.16
N PHE A 81 -2.70 -6.33 8.77
CA PHE A 81 -3.58 -5.18 8.74
C PHE A 81 -4.79 -5.40 7.81
N VAL A 82 -4.56 -5.93 6.61
CA VAL A 82 -5.63 -6.20 5.63
C VAL A 82 -6.59 -7.28 6.18
N LEU A 83 -6.06 -8.39 6.68
CA LEU A 83 -6.89 -9.47 7.22
C LEU A 83 -7.68 -9.04 8.46
N THR A 84 -7.10 -8.18 9.29
CA THR A 84 -7.74 -7.73 10.54
C THR A 84 -8.78 -6.62 10.31
N HIS A 85 -8.48 -5.66 9.44
CA HIS A 85 -9.26 -4.42 9.35
C HIS A 85 -10.00 -4.24 8.03
N VAL A 86 -9.50 -4.82 6.93
CA VAL A 86 -10.07 -4.64 5.59
C VAL A 86 -11.02 -5.80 5.28
N LYS A 87 -10.63 -7.05 5.58
CA LYS A 87 -11.45 -8.24 5.35
C LYS A 87 -12.88 -8.13 5.89
N PRO A 88 -13.12 -7.68 7.14
CA PRO A 88 -14.47 -7.65 7.69
C PRO A 88 -15.43 -6.69 6.97
N LEU A 89 -14.90 -5.80 6.14
CA LEU A 89 -15.66 -4.80 5.40
C LEU A 89 -15.93 -5.23 3.94
N MET A 90 -15.50 -6.42 3.55
CA MET A 90 -15.42 -6.85 2.15
C MET A 90 -16.21 -8.14 1.92
N GLY A 91 -16.93 -8.20 0.81
CA GLY A 91 -17.54 -9.42 0.27
C GLY A 91 -16.55 -10.29 -0.50
N ILE A 92 -16.85 -11.59 -0.61
CA ILE A 92 -16.03 -12.54 -1.39
C ILE A 92 -16.02 -12.22 -2.89
N ASP A 93 -17.05 -11.54 -3.38
CA ASP A 93 -17.28 -11.16 -4.78
C ASP A 93 -16.88 -9.72 -5.10
N GLU A 94 -16.17 -9.04 -4.19
CA GLU A 94 -15.81 -7.63 -4.35
C GLU A 94 -14.34 -7.42 -4.76
N VAL A 95 -14.06 -6.21 -5.26
CA VAL A 95 -12.70 -5.66 -5.34
C VAL A 95 -12.69 -4.34 -4.58
N MET A 96 -11.90 -4.26 -3.52
CA MET A 96 -11.82 -3.08 -2.68
C MET A 96 -10.58 -2.26 -3.01
N HIS A 97 -10.78 -0.98 -3.33
CA HIS A 97 -9.69 -0.02 -3.42
C HIS A 97 -9.40 0.56 -2.04
N ALA A 98 -8.14 0.49 -1.62
CA ALA A 98 -7.68 1.03 -0.35
C ALA A 98 -6.51 2.01 -0.59
N GLU A 99 -6.64 3.20 -0.03
CA GLU A 99 -5.57 4.18 0.06
C GLU A 99 -4.86 4.03 1.42
N ILE A 100 -3.53 3.94 1.42
CA ILE A 100 -2.73 3.72 2.63
C ILE A 100 -1.77 4.90 2.80
N ASP A 101 -1.95 5.65 3.88
CA ASP A 101 -1.05 6.75 4.24
C ASP A 101 0.07 6.25 5.17
N VAL A 102 1.21 5.86 4.59
CA VAL A 102 2.40 5.45 5.34
C VAL A 102 3.29 6.67 5.60
N LYS A 103 3.31 7.14 6.86
CA LYS A 103 4.12 8.27 7.31
C LYS A 103 5.43 7.80 7.92
N VAL A 104 6.54 8.28 7.37
CA VAL A 104 7.88 8.09 7.93
C VAL A 104 8.32 9.39 8.59
N PHE A 105 8.65 9.33 9.88
CA PHE A 105 9.19 10.45 10.64
C PHE A 105 10.69 10.29 10.78
N LEU A 106 11.42 11.27 10.26
CA LEU A 106 12.88 11.31 10.36
C LEU A 106 13.26 12.42 11.34
N SER A 107 14.09 12.07 12.30
CA SER A 107 14.72 13.01 13.22
C SER A 107 16.22 12.76 13.21
N GLU A 108 17.00 13.78 12.85
CA GLU A 108 18.43 13.78 13.09
C GLU A 108 18.72 14.66 14.32
N GLY A 109 19.14 14.02 15.41
CA GLY A 109 19.72 14.66 16.59
C GLY A 109 21.14 14.11 16.78
N ARG A 110 22.10 14.99 17.08
CA ARG A 110 23.48 14.62 17.46
C ARG A 110 23.49 13.72 18.69
#